data_AF-A0A5C7W511-F1
#
_entry.id   AF-A0A5C7W511-F1
#
_cell.length_a   1.000
_cell.length_b   1.000
_cell.length_c   1.000
_cell.angle_alpha   90.00
_cell.angle_beta   90.00
_cell.angle_gamma   90.00
#
_symmetry.space_group_name_H-M   'P 1'
#
loop_
_entity.id
_entity.type
_entity.pdbx_description
1 polymer ?
#
loop_
_entity_poly.entity_id
_entity_poly.type
_entity_poly.pdbx_seq_one_letter_code
_entity_poly.pdbx_strand_id
1 'polypeptide(L)'
;MEIFDYDHILLLPRKCRVESRSECDASIEFGGRRFKLPVVPSNMKTVVDEQVCAWLAANGYFYVMHRFDLDNVAFVREMKAKGLFASISVGVKPPDYATIDTLAAESLVPEYITIDIAHGHADTVRDMIRHIKAKLPDAFVIAGNVATPEAVIDLENWGADATKVGVGPGKVCITKLKTGFGTGGWQLSALKWCARVATKPIVADGGIRSHGDIAKSIRFGATMIMIGSLFAGHEESPGRTVEVDGELFK
;
A
#
# COMPACT_ATOMS: atom_id res chain seq x y z
N MET A 1 27.36 5.75 6.45
CA MET A 1 26.70 4.59 5.81
C MET A 1 26.28 5.03 4.43
N GLU A 2 26.58 4.23 3.42
CA GLU A 2 26.29 4.57 2.02
C GLU A 2 24.78 4.49 1.75
N ILE A 3 24.24 5.55 1.14
CA ILE A 3 22.84 5.67 0.75
C ILE A 3 22.73 5.26 -0.73
N PHE A 4 21.73 4.46 -1.05
CA PHE A 4 21.47 3.94 -2.39
C PHE A 4 19.96 3.81 -2.66
N ASP A 5 19.63 3.55 -3.92
CA ASP A 5 18.25 3.36 -4.40
C ASP A 5 18.21 2.15 -5.35
N TYR A 6 17.05 1.86 -5.91
CA TYR A 6 16.83 0.68 -6.75
C TYR A 6 17.79 0.53 -7.94
N ASP A 7 18.15 1.62 -8.61
CA ASP A 7 19.07 1.64 -9.76
C ASP A 7 20.53 1.42 -9.39
N HIS A 8 20.89 1.56 -8.12
CA HIS A 8 22.25 1.34 -7.61
C HIS A 8 22.54 -0.11 -7.23
N ILE A 9 21.52 -1.00 -7.19
CA ILE A 9 21.64 -2.35 -6.63
C ILE A 9 21.27 -3.43 -7.65
N LEU A 10 22.09 -4.48 -7.68
CA LEU A 10 21.79 -5.77 -8.30
C LEU A 10 21.76 -6.87 -7.23
N LEU A 11 20.86 -7.86 -7.42
CA LEU A 11 20.84 -9.05 -6.58
C LEU A 11 21.80 -10.10 -7.16
N LEU A 12 22.62 -10.71 -6.30
CA LEU A 12 23.55 -11.76 -6.72
C LEU A 12 22.82 -13.09 -6.91
N PRO A 13 22.96 -13.75 -8.08
CA PRO A 13 22.48 -15.11 -8.26
C PRO A 13 23.07 -16.07 -7.23
N ARG A 14 22.28 -17.06 -6.81
CA ARG A 14 22.70 -18.16 -5.93
C ARG A 14 22.42 -19.49 -6.62
N LYS A 15 22.92 -20.59 -6.05
CA LYS A 15 22.72 -21.95 -6.59
C LYS A 15 21.22 -22.22 -6.78
N CYS A 16 20.80 -22.44 -8.03
CA CYS A 16 19.41 -22.76 -8.37
C CYS A 16 19.05 -24.15 -7.85
N ARG A 17 17.83 -24.30 -7.32
CA ARG A 17 17.28 -25.58 -6.82
C ARG A 17 16.00 -26.02 -7.55
N VAL A 18 15.56 -25.24 -8.54
CA VAL A 18 14.41 -25.52 -9.40
C VAL A 18 14.89 -25.65 -10.85
N GLU A 19 14.13 -26.34 -11.68
CA GLU A 19 14.44 -26.53 -13.11
C GLU A 19 13.67 -25.53 -13.99
N SER A 20 12.53 -25.04 -13.50
CA SER A 20 11.67 -24.06 -14.14
C SER A 20 11.18 -22.99 -13.16
N ARG A 21 10.95 -21.77 -13.66
CA ARG A 21 10.30 -20.68 -12.91
C ARG A 21 8.88 -21.02 -12.46
N SER A 22 8.22 -21.99 -13.10
CA SER A 22 6.86 -22.43 -12.73
C SER A 22 6.81 -23.15 -11.38
N GLU A 23 7.96 -23.60 -10.87
CA GLU A 23 8.10 -24.22 -9.55
C GLU A 23 8.23 -23.18 -8.42
N CYS A 24 8.45 -21.90 -8.77
CA CYS A 24 8.58 -20.83 -7.78
C CYS A 24 7.19 -20.34 -7.35
N ASP A 25 6.95 -20.34 -6.04
CA ASP A 25 5.76 -19.73 -5.45
C ASP A 25 6.05 -18.28 -5.04
N ALA A 26 5.38 -17.34 -5.69
CA ALA A 26 5.51 -15.90 -5.42
C ALA A 26 4.47 -15.38 -4.41
N SER A 27 3.61 -16.24 -3.88
CA SER A 27 2.57 -15.83 -2.95
C SER A 27 3.11 -15.42 -1.59
N ILE A 28 2.31 -14.67 -0.85
CA ILE A 28 2.62 -14.19 0.49
C ILE A 28 1.40 -14.28 1.40
N GLU A 29 1.65 -14.31 2.72
CA GLU A 29 0.64 -14.11 3.74
C GLU A 29 0.65 -12.65 4.21
N PHE A 30 -0.51 -12.01 4.28
CA PHE A 30 -0.65 -10.64 4.74
C PHE A 30 -2.02 -10.43 5.41
N GLY A 31 -2.03 -10.08 6.71
CA GLY A 31 -3.26 -9.91 7.48
C GLY A 31 -4.15 -11.15 7.53
N GLY A 32 -3.54 -12.34 7.69
CA GLY A 32 -4.28 -13.61 7.79
C GLY A 32 -4.84 -14.14 6.46
N ARG A 33 -4.46 -13.54 5.33
CA ARG A 33 -4.84 -14.02 3.99
C ARG A 33 -3.62 -14.24 3.11
N ARG A 34 -3.73 -15.23 2.24
CA ARG A 34 -2.75 -15.54 1.20
C ARG A 34 -3.07 -14.81 -0.09
N PHE A 35 -2.10 -14.10 -0.65
CA PHE A 35 -2.19 -13.41 -1.93
C PHE A 35 -1.19 -13.97 -2.93
N LYS A 36 -1.56 -14.01 -4.22
CA LYS A 36 -0.75 -14.61 -5.29
C LYS A 36 0.57 -13.87 -5.55
N LEU A 37 0.64 -12.58 -5.23
CA LEU A 37 1.80 -11.74 -5.46
C LEU A 37 2.02 -10.77 -4.30
N PRO A 38 3.27 -10.35 -4.04
CA PRO A 38 3.61 -9.36 -3.03
C PRO A 38 3.47 -7.93 -3.59
N VAL A 39 2.45 -7.70 -4.42
CA VAL A 39 2.22 -6.39 -5.05
C VAL A 39 0.80 -5.94 -4.81
N VAL A 40 0.63 -4.64 -4.63
CA VAL A 40 -0.66 -3.99 -4.51
C VAL A 40 -0.67 -2.73 -5.37
N PRO A 41 -1.71 -2.50 -6.19
CA PRO A 41 -1.86 -1.21 -6.87
C PRO A 41 -2.00 -0.08 -5.85
N SER A 42 -1.44 1.10 -6.13
CA SER A 42 -1.63 2.27 -5.27
C SER A 42 -3.11 2.60 -5.13
N ASN A 43 -3.54 2.93 -3.91
CA ASN A 43 -4.89 3.34 -3.54
C ASN A 43 -5.23 4.77 -4.05
N MET A 44 -5.02 4.98 -5.35
CA MET A 44 -5.20 6.24 -6.06
C MET A 44 -6.34 6.11 -7.06
N LYS A 45 -7.14 7.18 -7.19
CA LYS A 45 -8.30 7.25 -8.12
C LYS A 45 -7.98 7.10 -9.60
N THR A 46 -6.71 7.10 -9.97
CA THR A 46 -6.23 6.92 -11.36
C THR A 46 -5.61 5.53 -11.58
N VAL A 47 -5.67 4.66 -10.57
CA VAL A 47 -5.03 3.34 -10.58
C VAL A 47 -6.06 2.25 -10.30
N VAL A 48 -6.94 2.46 -9.32
CA VAL A 48 -7.99 1.51 -8.94
C VAL A 48 -9.34 2.19 -8.87
N ASP A 49 -10.40 1.42 -9.15
CA ASP A 49 -11.79 1.72 -8.85
C ASP A 49 -12.47 0.47 -8.25
N GLU A 50 -13.76 0.54 -8.01
CA GLU A 50 -14.56 -0.54 -7.43
C GLU A 50 -14.52 -1.82 -8.28
N GLN A 51 -14.53 -1.69 -9.61
CA GLN A 51 -14.53 -2.81 -10.54
C GLN A 51 -13.18 -3.54 -10.52
N VAL A 52 -12.08 -2.79 -10.61
CA VAL A 52 -10.72 -3.32 -10.51
C VAL A 52 -10.51 -3.99 -9.15
N CYS A 53 -10.95 -3.35 -8.06
CA CYS A 53 -10.82 -3.90 -6.71
C CYS A 53 -11.60 -5.22 -6.54
N ALA A 54 -12.84 -5.29 -7.03
CA ALA A 54 -13.63 -6.52 -6.99
C ALA A 54 -12.97 -7.65 -7.79
N TRP A 55 -12.42 -7.33 -8.97
CA TRP A 55 -11.71 -8.31 -9.79
C TRP A 55 -10.44 -8.82 -9.09
N LEU A 56 -9.63 -7.93 -8.51
CA LEU A 56 -8.42 -8.29 -7.77
C LEU A 56 -8.76 -9.22 -6.60
N ALA A 57 -9.80 -8.87 -5.82
CA ALA A 57 -10.25 -9.66 -4.69
C ALA A 57 -10.68 -11.08 -5.10
N ALA A 58 -11.51 -11.19 -6.14
CA ALA A 58 -11.99 -12.46 -6.66
C ALA A 58 -10.86 -13.37 -7.20
N ASN A 59 -9.73 -12.77 -7.60
CA ASN A 59 -8.60 -13.48 -8.19
C ASN A 59 -7.44 -13.72 -7.23
N GLY A 60 -7.58 -13.39 -5.94
CA GLY A 60 -6.55 -13.64 -4.92
C GLY A 60 -5.39 -12.65 -4.97
N TYR A 61 -5.64 -11.42 -5.42
CA TYR A 61 -4.68 -10.31 -5.37
C TYR A 61 -5.09 -9.32 -4.29
N PHE A 62 -4.10 -8.77 -3.58
CA PHE A 62 -4.36 -7.72 -2.61
C PHE A 62 -4.68 -6.41 -3.33
N TYR A 63 -5.59 -5.63 -2.77
CA TYR A 63 -5.96 -4.30 -3.23
C TYR A 63 -6.18 -3.38 -2.03
N VAL A 64 -6.11 -2.07 -2.25
CA VAL A 64 -6.56 -1.06 -1.29
C VAL A 64 -7.35 -0.02 -2.06
N MET A 65 -8.64 0.13 -1.76
CA MET A 65 -9.50 1.10 -2.43
C MET A 65 -9.11 2.53 -2.04
N HIS A 66 -9.16 3.47 -2.99
CA HIS A 66 -8.88 4.88 -2.71
C HIS A 66 -10.00 5.53 -1.87
N ARG A 67 -9.75 6.72 -1.32
CA ARG A 67 -10.73 7.45 -0.48
C ARG A 67 -11.35 8.70 -1.12
N PHE A 68 -11.16 8.90 -2.42
CA PHE A 68 -11.67 10.09 -3.13
C PHE A 68 -13.02 9.81 -3.76
N ASP A 69 -14.00 10.68 -3.53
CA ASP A 69 -15.33 10.63 -4.14
C ASP A 69 -16.03 9.24 -4.02
N LEU A 70 -15.77 8.55 -2.90
CA LEU A 70 -16.21 7.18 -2.64
C LEU A 70 -16.99 7.10 -1.32
N ASP A 71 -18.12 6.38 -1.32
CA ASP A 71 -18.77 5.92 -0.10
C ASP A 71 -18.13 4.61 0.38
N ASN A 72 -17.21 4.72 1.33
CA ASN A 72 -16.52 3.58 1.92
C ASN A 72 -17.49 2.57 2.57
N VAL A 73 -18.58 3.03 3.20
CA VAL A 73 -19.54 2.13 3.87
C VAL A 73 -20.29 1.30 2.84
N ALA A 74 -20.79 1.95 1.79
CA ALA A 74 -21.45 1.27 0.68
C ALA A 74 -20.50 0.27 -0.01
N PHE A 75 -19.25 0.65 -0.25
CA PHE A 75 -18.25 -0.22 -0.86
C PHE A 75 -17.98 -1.48 -0.01
N VAL A 76 -17.78 -1.33 1.31
CA VAL A 76 -17.57 -2.48 2.20
C VAL A 76 -18.79 -3.40 2.17
N ARG A 77 -20.00 -2.84 2.16
CA ARG A 77 -21.25 -3.61 2.10
C ARG A 77 -21.35 -4.41 0.81
N GLU A 78 -21.02 -3.80 -0.32
CA GLU A 78 -21.04 -4.44 -1.63
C GLU A 78 -20.01 -5.57 -1.73
N MET A 79 -18.76 -5.33 -1.30
CA MET A 79 -17.71 -6.34 -1.31
C MET A 79 -18.09 -7.56 -0.47
N LYS A 80 -18.60 -7.35 0.74
CA LYS A 80 -19.08 -8.43 1.60
C LYS A 80 -20.29 -9.16 1.03
N ALA A 81 -21.23 -8.46 0.40
CA ALA A 81 -22.37 -9.08 -0.27
C ALA A 81 -21.93 -10.01 -1.42
N LYS A 82 -20.80 -9.70 -2.07
CA LYS A 82 -20.17 -10.56 -3.10
C LYS A 82 -19.31 -11.69 -2.52
N GLY A 83 -19.20 -11.80 -1.19
CA GLY A 83 -18.31 -12.77 -0.54
C GLY A 83 -16.81 -12.44 -0.69
N LEU A 84 -16.48 -11.19 -1.02
CA LEU A 84 -15.13 -10.70 -1.19
C LEU A 84 -14.66 -9.98 0.07
N PHE A 85 -13.35 -9.96 0.33
CA PHE A 85 -12.79 -9.14 1.41
C PHE A 85 -12.87 -7.67 1.04
N ALA A 86 -13.06 -6.81 2.04
CA ALA A 86 -13.09 -5.37 1.89
C ALA A 86 -11.79 -4.74 2.41
N SER A 87 -11.17 -3.92 1.56
CA SER A 87 -9.96 -3.15 1.88
C SER A 87 -10.14 -1.69 1.48
N ILE A 88 -10.20 -0.79 2.46
CA ILE A 88 -10.50 0.64 2.26
C ILE A 88 -9.37 1.55 2.75
N SER A 89 -9.37 2.79 2.26
CA SER A 89 -8.53 3.87 2.78
C SER A 89 -9.32 4.87 3.61
N VAL A 90 -8.71 5.40 4.66
CA VAL A 90 -9.23 6.50 5.47
C VAL A 90 -8.14 7.54 5.73
N GLY A 91 -8.55 8.78 5.97
CA GLY A 91 -7.69 9.84 6.49
C GLY A 91 -7.76 9.94 8.03
N VAL A 92 -7.68 11.17 8.53
CA VAL A 92 -7.72 11.51 9.96
C VAL A 92 -8.65 12.70 10.25
N LYS A 93 -9.53 13.04 9.31
CA LYS A 93 -10.46 14.16 9.45
C LYS A 93 -11.80 13.67 10.04
N PRO A 94 -12.66 14.57 10.55
CA PRO A 94 -13.95 14.16 11.13
C PRO A 94 -14.82 13.25 10.24
N PRO A 95 -14.89 13.42 8.90
CA PRO A 95 -15.62 12.47 8.04
C PRO A 95 -15.02 11.05 8.04
N ASP A 96 -13.71 10.92 8.21
CA ASP A 96 -13.04 9.61 8.30
C ASP A 96 -13.43 8.91 9.62
N TYR A 97 -13.48 9.65 10.74
CA TYR A 97 -13.97 9.13 12.03
C TYR A 97 -15.42 8.68 11.95
N ALA A 98 -16.28 9.50 11.32
CA ALA A 98 -17.69 9.16 11.11
C ALA A 98 -17.85 7.89 10.26
N THR A 99 -16.99 7.68 9.26
CA THR A 99 -16.97 6.44 8.46
C THR A 99 -16.70 5.23 9.37
N ILE A 100 -15.69 5.30 10.24
CA ILE A 100 -15.36 4.22 11.18
C ILE A 100 -16.50 3.96 12.17
N ASP A 101 -17.11 5.02 12.71
CA ASP A 101 -18.23 4.88 13.64
C ASP A 101 -19.46 4.25 12.98
N THR A 102 -19.78 4.62 11.73
CA THR A 102 -20.87 4.00 10.97
C THR A 102 -20.59 2.53 10.69
N LEU A 103 -19.38 2.17 10.22
CA LEU A 103 -18.98 0.78 10.01
C LEU A 103 -19.15 -0.06 11.29
N ALA A 104 -18.74 0.49 12.44
CA ALA A 104 -18.88 -0.18 13.72
C ALA A 104 -20.36 -0.32 14.15
N ALA A 105 -21.16 0.73 13.99
CA ALA A 105 -22.59 0.71 14.32
C ALA A 105 -23.37 -0.31 13.47
N GLU A 106 -22.96 -0.49 12.22
CA GLU A 106 -23.55 -1.47 11.30
C GLU A 106 -22.96 -2.88 11.44
N SER A 107 -22.00 -3.10 12.35
CA SER A 107 -21.24 -4.36 12.46
C SER A 107 -20.58 -4.78 11.15
N LEU A 108 -20.19 -3.80 10.33
CA LEU A 108 -19.65 -3.98 9.00
C LEU A 108 -18.13 -3.80 9.03
N VAL A 109 -17.41 -4.82 9.52
CA VAL A 109 -15.96 -4.74 9.73
C VAL A 109 -15.20 -5.03 8.44
N PRO A 110 -14.54 -4.05 7.78
CA PRO A 110 -13.63 -4.34 6.66
C PRO A 110 -12.43 -5.15 7.16
N GLU A 111 -11.96 -6.09 6.35
CA GLU A 111 -10.79 -6.90 6.69
C GLU A 111 -9.50 -6.06 6.74
N TYR A 112 -9.40 -5.01 5.93
CA TYR A 112 -8.25 -4.11 5.91
C TYR A 112 -8.69 -2.65 5.92
N ILE A 113 -8.03 -1.83 6.74
CA ILE A 113 -8.16 -0.37 6.74
C ILE A 113 -6.77 0.23 6.60
N THR A 114 -6.58 1.06 5.58
CA THR A 114 -5.34 1.81 5.37
C THR A 114 -5.53 3.27 5.77
N ILE A 115 -4.84 3.71 6.82
CA ILE A 115 -4.74 5.13 7.16
C ILE A 115 -3.66 5.73 6.25
N ASP A 116 -4.09 6.55 5.29
CA ASP A 116 -3.23 7.02 4.21
C ASP A 116 -3.13 8.56 4.17
N ILE A 117 -1.99 9.04 4.66
CA ILE A 117 -1.69 10.45 4.85
C ILE A 117 -0.23 10.74 4.51
N ALA A 118 0.03 11.92 3.96
CA ALA A 118 1.34 12.27 3.40
C ALA A 118 2.48 12.20 4.43
N HIS A 119 2.19 12.55 5.69
CA HIS A 119 3.11 12.41 6.82
C HIS A 119 2.41 11.69 7.96
N GLY A 120 2.64 10.37 8.04
CA GLY A 120 1.96 9.47 8.97
C GLY A 120 2.53 9.45 10.38
N HIS A 121 3.71 10.04 10.62
CA HIS A 121 4.29 10.14 11.96
C HIS A 121 3.70 11.35 12.69
N ALA A 122 2.41 11.27 12.99
CA ALA A 122 1.66 12.37 13.60
C ALA A 122 0.63 11.86 14.61
N ASP A 123 0.35 12.67 15.62
CA ASP A 123 -0.63 12.39 16.67
C ASP A 123 -2.03 12.09 16.13
N THR A 124 -2.42 12.75 15.03
CA THR A 124 -3.71 12.48 14.37
C THR A 124 -3.79 11.05 13.83
N VAL A 125 -2.65 10.48 13.41
CA VAL A 125 -2.56 9.08 12.94
C VAL A 125 -2.65 8.13 14.12
N ARG A 126 -1.88 8.40 15.20
CA ARG A 126 -1.98 7.66 16.46
C ARG A 126 -3.43 7.56 16.93
N ASP A 127 -4.13 8.69 16.94
CA ASP A 127 -5.49 8.77 17.46
C ASP A 127 -6.48 8.01 16.56
N MET A 128 -6.30 8.07 15.23
CA MET A 128 -7.10 7.27 14.30
C MET A 128 -6.81 5.76 14.40
N ILE A 129 -5.55 5.34 14.54
CA ILE A 129 -5.20 3.93 14.78
C ILE A 129 -5.94 3.42 16.03
N ARG A 130 -5.86 4.17 17.13
CA ARG A 130 -6.53 3.83 18.39
C ARG A 130 -8.04 3.79 18.24
N HIS A 131 -8.63 4.74 17.52
CA HIS A 131 -10.07 4.77 17.26
C HIS A 131 -10.53 3.53 16.48
N ILE A 132 -9.82 3.18 15.40
CA ILE A 132 -10.11 1.98 14.62
C ILE A 132 -9.95 0.72 15.48
N LYS A 133 -8.84 0.58 16.20
CA LYS A 133 -8.60 -0.59 17.07
C LYS A 133 -9.63 -0.73 18.20
N ALA A 134 -10.20 0.37 18.69
CA ALA A 134 -11.26 0.34 19.69
C ALA A 134 -12.63 -0.02 19.11
N LYS A 135 -12.95 0.45 17.90
CA LYS A 135 -14.27 0.31 17.26
C LYS A 135 -14.41 -0.93 16.39
N LEU A 136 -13.33 -1.32 15.73
CA LEU A 136 -13.23 -2.39 14.73
C LEU A 136 -11.97 -3.23 15.03
N PRO A 137 -11.90 -3.92 16.19
CA PRO A 137 -10.67 -4.59 16.66
C PRO A 137 -10.16 -5.69 15.72
N ASP A 138 -11.06 -6.28 14.93
CA ASP A 138 -10.73 -7.35 13.97
C ASP A 138 -10.21 -6.83 12.62
N ALA A 139 -10.27 -5.52 12.38
CA ALA A 139 -9.73 -4.93 11.15
C ALA A 139 -8.20 -4.91 11.18
N PHE A 140 -7.58 -5.35 10.08
CA PHE A 140 -6.13 -5.23 9.89
C PHE A 140 -5.77 -3.80 9.48
N VAL A 141 -5.07 -3.08 10.37
CA VAL A 141 -4.77 -1.65 10.20
C VAL A 141 -3.40 -1.45 9.58
N ILE A 142 -3.36 -0.89 8.37
CA ILE A 142 -2.15 -0.45 7.70
C ILE A 142 -2.02 1.05 7.93
N ALA A 143 -0.90 1.53 8.45
CA ALA A 143 -0.71 2.96 8.72
C ALA A 143 0.51 3.53 7.99
N GLY A 144 0.35 4.72 7.41
CA GLY A 144 1.43 5.44 6.76
C GLY A 144 1.03 6.81 6.21
N ASN A 145 1.91 7.49 5.47
CA ASN A 145 3.25 7.04 5.09
C ASN A 145 4.32 7.51 6.06
N VAL A 146 5.33 6.68 6.27
CA VAL A 146 6.51 6.98 7.10
C VAL A 146 7.81 6.75 6.33
N ALA A 147 8.91 7.28 6.85
CA ALA A 147 10.22 7.24 6.19
C ALA A 147 11.39 6.96 7.14
N THR A 148 11.11 6.72 8.43
CA THR A 148 12.15 6.55 9.45
C THR A 148 11.87 5.34 10.36
N PRO A 149 12.91 4.71 10.93
CA PRO A 149 12.75 3.64 11.91
C PRO A 149 11.88 4.04 13.11
N GLU A 150 12.05 5.24 13.63
CA GLU A 150 11.32 5.74 14.80
C GLU A 150 9.82 5.82 14.52
N ALA A 151 9.45 6.30 13.33
CA ALA A 151 8.07 6.36 12.91
C ALA A 151 7.45 4.96 12.75
N VAL A 152 8.20 3.97 12.27
CA VAL A 152 7.73 2.58 12.22
C VAL A 152 7.47 2.04 13.62
N ILE A 153 8.43 2.22 14.55
CA ILE A 153 8.29 1.79 15.94
C ILE A 153 7.04 2.42 16.57
N ASP A 154 6.86 3.73 16.39
CA ASP A 154 5.73 4.45 16.97
C ASP A 154 4.39 3.97 16.39
N LEU A 155 4.27 3.83 15.07
CA LEU A 155 3.03 3.35 14.44
C LEU A 155 2.67 1.93 14.89
N GLU A 156 3.66 1.03 14.99
CA GLU A 156 3.45 -0.33 15.51
C GLU A 156 3.02 -0.29 16.99
N ASN A 157 3.66 0.52 17.82
CA ASN A 157 3.30 0.70 19.23
C ASN A 157 1.91 1.32 19.42
N TRP A 158 1.45 2.13 18.48
CA TRP A 158 0.10 2.70 18.48
C TRP A 158 -0.98 1.69 18.09
N GLY A 159 -0.58 0.56 17.49
CA GLY A 159 -1.44 -0.55 17.14
C GLY A 159 -1.58 -0.82 15.65
N ALA A 160 -0.72 -0.25 14.78
CA ALA A 160 -0.71 -0.63 13.38
C ALA A 160 -0.29 -2.11 13.21
N ASP A 161 -1.00 -2.85 12.36
CA ASP A 161 -0.68 -4.23 12.01
C ASP A 161 0.27 -4.32 10.81
N ALA A 162 0.44 -3.24 10.06
CA ALA A 162 1.47 -3.03 9.06
C ALA A 162 1.79 -1.54 8.90
N THR A 163 3.00 -1.22 8.44
CA THR A 163 3.42 0.17 8.18
C THR A 163 3.72 0.39 6.70
N LYS A 164 3.32 1.54 6.16
CA LYS A 164 3.56 1.92 4.76
C LYS A 164 4.71 2.91 4.66
N VAL A 165 5.79 2.49 3.99
CA VAL A 165 7.08 3.19 3.95
C VAL A 165 7.32 3.82 2.58
N GLY A 166 7.45 5.15 2.56
CA GLY A 166 7.79 5.92 1.38
C GLY A 166 7.19 7.33 1.41
N VAL A 167 8.04 8.36 1.43
CA VAL A 167 7.60 9.76 1.42
C VAL A 167 8.20 10.44 0.20
N GLY A 168 7.41 10.69 -0.84
CA GLY A 168 7.90 11.32 -2.07
C GLY A 168 8.66 10.46 -3.10
N PRO A 169 8.72 9.11 -3.07
CA PRO A 169 9.43 8.34 -4.11
C PRO A 169 8.57 8.07 -5.36
N GLY A 170 7.26 8.34 -5.31
CA GLY A 170 6.35 8.08 -6.43
C GLY A 170 6.68 8.91 -7.68
N LYS A 171 6.46 8.33 -8.87
CA LYS A 171 6.81 8.96 -10.17
C LYS A 171 6.21 10.36 -10.36
N VAL A 172 4.94 10.54 -9.95
CA VAL A 172 4.20 11.81 -10.05
C VAL A 172 4.26 12.63 -8.76
N CYS A 173 4.98 12.16 -7.74
CA CYS A 173 5.04 12.85 -6.45
C CYS A 173 6.03 14.01 -6.50
N ILE A 174 5.57 15.20 -6.11
CA ILE A 174 6.39 16.43 -6.11
C ILE A 174 6.89 16.83 -4.73
N THR A 175 6.62 16.05 -3.67
CA THR A 175 7.00 16.39 -2.28
C THR A 175 8.47 16.77 -2.17
N LYS A 176 9.39 15.93 -2.68
CA LYS A 176 10.83 16.20 -2.62
C LYS A 176 11.22 17.53 -3.27
N LEU A 177 10.55 17.90 -4.38
CA LEU A 177 10.85 19.10 -5.15
C LEU A 177 10.28 20.35 -4.47
N LYS A 178 9.15 20.22 -3.77
CA LYS A 178 8.44 21.34 -3.15
C LYS A 178 8.86 21.60 -1.70
N THR A 179 9.25 20.57 -0.96
CA THR A 179 9.56 20.68 0.48
C THR A 179 11.02 20.37 0.82
N GLY A 180 11.72 19.62 -0.05
CA GLY A 180 13.07 19.10 0.27
C GLY A 180 13.07 17.87 1.19
N PHE A 181 11.90 17.36 1.60
CA PHE A 181 11.77 16.19 2.47
C PHE A 181 11.36 14.94 1.69
N GLY A 182 11.87 13.78 2.12
CA GLY A 182 11.38 12.48 1.66
C GLY A 182 12.47 11.46 1.35
N THR A 183 12.02 10.31 0.84
CA THR A 183 12.82 9.14 0.46
C THR A 183 13.09 9.06 -1.04
N GLY A 184 12.62 10.04 -1.83
CA GLY A 184 12.81 10.06 -3.28
C GLY A 184 14.30 10.18 -3.67
N GLY A 185 14.81 9.18 -4.38
CA GLY A 185 16.23 9.06 -4.74
C GLY A 185 17.04 8.16 -3.80
N TRP A 186 16.40 7.61 -2.76
CA TRP A 186 17.02 6.65 -1.82
C TRP A 186 15.98 5.73 -1.15
N GLN A 187 14.88 5.42 -1.85
CA GLN A 187 13.75 4.67 -1.29
C GLN A 187 14.17 3.30 -0.78
N LEU A 188 15.05 2.60 -1.52
CA LEU A 188 15.51 1.28 -1.12
C LEU A 188 16.33 1.30 0.19
N SER A 189 17.08 2.38 0.44
CA SER A 189 17.79 2.58 1.71
C SER A 189 16.83 2.88 2.87
N ALA A 190 15.85 3.75 2.65
CA ALA A 190 14.83 4.05 3.64
C ALA A 190 14.05 2.78 4.06
N LEU A 191 13.65 1.96 3.07
CA LEU A 191 13.03 0.66 3.30
C LEU A 191 13.92 -0.25 4.15
N LYS A 192 15.19 -0.41 3.76
CA LYS A 192 16.17 -1.23 4.50
C LYS A 192 16.28 -0.82 5.96
N TRP A 193 16.26 0.48 6.26
CA TRP A 193 16.41 0.98 7.62
C TRP A 193 15.15 0.78 8.44
N CYS A 194 13.98 1.10 7.87
CA CYS A 194 12.69 0.86 8.49
C CYS A 194 12.48 -0.63 8.80
N ALA A 195 12.82 -1.51 7.86
CA ALA A 195 12.66 -2.96 8.01
C ALA A 195 13.57 -3.60 9.08
N ARG A 196 14.62 -2.90 9.54
CA ARG A 196 15.50 -3.42 10.61
C ARG A 196 14.84 -3.38 12.00
N VAL A 197 13.89 -2.47 12.19
CA VAL A 197 13.22 -2.27 13.49
C VAL A 197 11.78 -2.75 13.48
N ALA A 198 11.20 -2.97 12.30
CA ALA A 198 9.83 -3.41 12.15
C ALA A 198 9.61 -4.80 12.76
N THR A 199 8.58 -4.92 13.58
CA THR A 199 8.06 -6.19 14.08
C THR A 199 6.80 -6.62 13.32
N LYS A 200 6.25 -5.72 12.50
CA LYS A 200 5.07 -5.94 11.65
C LYS A 200 5.46 -5.87 10.16
N PRO A 201 4.62 -6.43 9.27
CA PRO A 201 4.79 -6.28 7.83
C PRO A 201 4.99 -4.84 7.37
N ILE A 202 5.90 -4.63 6.42
CA ILE A 202 6.09 -3.35 5.74
C ILE A 202 5.49 -3.40 4.33
N VAL A 203 4.75 -2.35 3.98
CA VAL A 203 4.37 -2.01 2.61
C VAL A 203 5.37 -0.99 2.05
N ALA A 204 6.21 -1.38 1.09
CA ALA A 204 7.08 -0.42 0.39
C ALA A 204 6.28 0.34 -0.66
N ASP A 205 6.15 1.66 -0.52
CA ASP A 205 5.25 2.48 -1.34
C ASP A 205 6.01 3.47 -2.23
N GLY A 206 5.93 3.24 -3.53
CA GLY A 206 6.52 4.09 -4.56
C GLY A 206 8.00 3.83 -4.84
N GLY A 207 8.52 4.48 -5.90
CA GLY A 207 9.90 4.34 -6.39
C GLY A 207 10.16 3.15 -7.32
N ILE A 208 9.20 2.23 -7.46
CA ILE A 208 9.29 1.05 -8.34
C ILE A 208 9.22 1.48 -9.82
N ARG A 209 10.25 1.11 -10.60
CA ARG A 209 10.34 1.43 -12.05
C ARG A 209 10.30 0.19 -12.93
N SER A 210 10.68 -0.97 -12.38
CA SER A 210 10.74 -2.24 -13.10
C SER A 210 10.32 -3.41 -12.21
N HIS A 211 10.02 -4.56 -12.80
CA HIS A 211 9.69 -5.77 -12.02
C HIS A 211 10.85 -6.24 -11.14
N GLY A 212 12.10 -5.99 -11.54
CA GLY A 212 13.27 -6.30 -10.72
C GLY A 212 13.32 -5.51 -9.41
N ASP A 213 12.71 -4.33 -9.37
CA ASP A 213 12.65 -3.51 -8.16
C ASP A 213 11.71 -4.12 -7.11
N ILE A 214 10.68 -4.87 -7.53
CA ILE A 214 9.83 -5.65 -6.61
C ILE A 214 10.69 -6.69 -5.86
N ALA A 215 11.54 -7.43 -6.59
CA ALA A 215 12.44 -8.40 -5.97
C ALA A 215 13.46 -7.73 -5.04
N LYS A 216 13.96 -6.54 -5.39
CA LYS A 216 14.83 -5.75 -4.51
C LYS A 216 14.07 -5.33 -3.25
N SER A 217 12.84 -4.85 -3.33
CA SER A 217 12.03 -4.49 -2.15
C SER A 217 11.88 -5.66 -1.18
N ILE A 218 11.56 -6.86 -1.70
CA ILE A 218 11.49 -8.08 -0.88
C ILE A 218 12.83 -8.33 -0.19
N ARG A 219 13.94 -8.27 -0.94
CA ARG A 219 15.28 -8.46 -0.37
C ARG A 219 15.60 -7.49 0.76
N PHE A 220 15.09 -6.27 0.71
CA PHE A 220 15.34 -5.21 1.69
C PHE A 220 14.26 -5.09 2.78
N GLY A 221 13.31 -6.03 2.82
CA GLY A 221 12.42 -6.26 3.97
C GLY A 221 10.96 -5.84 3.78
N ALA A 222 10.53 -5.55 2.55
CA ALA A 222 9.10 -5.36 2.27
C ALA A 222 8.36 -6.71 2.29
N THR A 223 7.17 -6.72 2.87
CA THR A 223 6.20 -7.82 2.72
C THR A 223 5.32 -7.60 1.50
N MET A 224 4.84 -6.37 1.32
CA MET A 224 4.00 -5.96 0.20
C MET A 224 4.63 -4.76 -0.50
N ILE A 225 4.45 -4.63 -1.82
CA ILE A 225 4.99 -3.52 -2.61
C ILE A 225 3.83 -2.77 -3.26
N MET A 226 3.62 -1.52 -2.86
CA MET A 226 2.60 -0.64 -3.42
C MET A 226 3.15 0.11 -4.63
N ILE A 227 2.45 -0.03 -5.76
CA ILE A 227 2.91 0.45 -7.07
C ILE A 227 1.80 1.27 -7.75
N GLY A 228 2.11 2.52 -8.09
CA GLY A 228 1.21 3.35 -8.88
C GLY A 228 1.55 3.26 -10.36
N SER A 229 2.76 3.71 -10.73
CA SER A 229 3.11 3.96 -12.13
C SER A 229 3.11 2.77 -13.07
N LEU A 230 3.28 1.53 -12.58
CA LEU A 230 3.22 0.33 -13.43
C LEU A 230 1.78 -0.20 -13.60
N PHE A 231 0.86 0.22 -12.73
CA PHE A 231 -0.57 -0.13 -12.78
C PHE A 231 -1.44 1.01 -13.32
N ALA A 232 -0.86 2.18 -13.60
CA ALA A 232 -1.53 3.25 -14.34
C ALA A 232 -1.44 2.98 -15.84
N GLY A 233 -2.44 3.46 -16.59
CA GLY A 233 -2.44 3.43 -18.05
C GLY A 233 -2.88 2.13 -18.70
N HIS A 234 -3.37 1.14 -17.94
CA HIS A 234 -4.03 -0.04 -18.49
C HIS A 234 -5.43 0.33 -19.00
N GLU A 235 -6.02 -0.55 -19.80
CA GLU A 235 -7.39 -0.37 -20.29
C GLU A 235 -8.37 -0.24 -19.11
N GLU A 236 -8.16 -1.07 -18.09
CA GLU A 236 -8.92 -1.14 -16.85
C GLU A 236 -8.57 -0.02 -15.85
N SER A 237 -7.43 0.66 -16.00
CA SER A 237 -7.09 1.77 -15.11
C SER A 237 -8.14 2.88 -15.23
N PRO A 238 -8.60 3.48 -14.11
CA PRO A 238 -9.54 4.60 -14.19
C PRO A 238 -8.94 5.81 -14.88
N GLY A 239 -9.77 6.59 -15.58
CA GLY A 239 -9.36 7.74 -16.37
C GLY A 239 -9.77 7.59 -17.83
N ARG A 240 -9.79 8.71 -18.56
CA ARG A 240 -10.11 8.71 -20.00
C ARG A 240 -8.84 8.44 -20.79
N THR A 241 -8.90 7.52 -21.73
CA THR A 241 -7.88 7.41 -22.77
C THR A 241 -7.98 8.65 -23.66
N VAL A 242 -6.86 9.31 -23.90
CA VAL A 242 -6.73 10.47 -24.78
C VAL A 242 -5.70 10.17 -25.86
N GLU A 243 -5.93 10.65 -27.07
CA GLU A 243 -4.97 10.58 -28.16
C GLU A 243 -4.23 11.91 -28.27
N VAL A 244 -2.91 11.87 -28.24
CA VAL A 244 -2.03 13.03 -28.41
C VAL A 244 -1.00 12.66 -29.46
N ASP A 245 -0.97 13.39 -30.57
CA ASP A 245 -0.03 13.19 -31.68
C ASP A 245 -0.01 11.74 -32.23
N GLY A 246 -1.17 11.07 -32.24
CA GLY A 246 -1.34 9.70 -32.72
C GLY A 246 -0.95 8.61 -31.71
N GLU A 247 -0.53 8.98 -30.50
CA GLU A 247 -0.25 8.07 -29.40
C GLU A 247 -1.36 8.11 -28.34
N LEU A 248 -1.68 6.94 -27.77
CA LEU A 248 -2.69 6.82 -26.72
C LEU A 248 -2.06 6.98 -25.34
N PHE A 249 -2.67 7.85 -24.54
CA PHE A 249 -2.27 8.13 -23.16
C PHE A 249 -3.46 7.98 -22.22
N LYS A 250 -3.16 7.75 -20.95
CA LYS A 250 -4.09 7.84 -19.83
C LYS A 250 -3.34 8.38 -18.61
#